data_AF-A0A0M3IYJ2-F1
#
_entry.id   AF-A0A0M3IYJ2-F1
#
_cell.length_a   1.000
_cell.length_b   1.000
_cell.length_c   1.000
_cell.angle_alpha   90.00
_cell.angle_beta   90.00
_cell.angle_gamma   90.00
#
_symmetry.space_group_name_H-M   'P 1'
#
loop_
_entity.id
_entity.type
_entity.pdbx_description
1 polymer ?
#
loop_
_entity_poly.entity_id
_entity_poly.type
_entity_poly.pdbx_seq_one_letter_code
_entity_poly.pdbx_strand_id
1 'polypeptide(L)' 'MSYVGVLAHYLGTNHPRVMLILNVLMFMAHMGEALYAKRLAQRSDLSPTCIGKWYAQTFLLGYPSLRLLLNYKKRST' A
#
# COMPACT_ATOMS: atom_id res chain seq x y z
N MET A 1 19.18 -0.19 -21.45
CA MET A 1 18.54 -0.36 -20.13
C MET A 1 18.15 1.02 -19.61
N SER A 2 17.02 1.16 -18.91
CA SER A 2 16.65 2.44 -18.30
C SER A 2 17.62 2.79 -17.17
N TYR A 3 17.85 4.09 -16.92
CA TYR A 3 18.69 4.53 -15.79
C TYR A 3 18.21 3.95 -14.45
N VAL A 4 16.89 3.81 -14.29
CA VAL A 4 16.28 3.16 -13.12
C VAL A 4 16.69 1.70 -12.99
N GLY A 5 16.69 0.94 -14.09
CA GLY A 5 17.10 -0.46 -14.09
C GLY A 5 18.58 -0.64 -13.71
N VAL A 6 19.46 0.23 -14.23
CA VAL A 6 20.89 0.22 -13.87
C VAL A 6 21.09 0.52 -12.39
N LEU A 7 20.41 1.55 -11.87
CA LEU A 7 20.46 1.89 -10.45
C LEU A 7 19.94 0.75 -9.57
N ALA A 8 18.79 0.16 -9.91
CA ALA A 8 18.21 -0.95 -9.15
C ALA A 8 19.14 -2.17 -9.13
N HIS A 9 19.77 -2.50 -10.28
CA HIS A 9 20.74 -3.58 -10.34
C HIS A 9 21.97 -3.29 -9.48
N TYR A 10 22.53 -2.08 -9.55
CA TYR A 10 23.65 -1.65 -8.72
C TYR A 10 23.34 -1.74 -7.23
N LEU A 11 22.18 -1.22 -6.81
CA LEU A 11 21.72 -1.26 -5.43
C LEU A 11 21.47 -2.70 -4.94
N GLY A 12 20.86 -3.54 -5.77
CA GLY A 12 20.60 -4.94 -5.45
C GLY A 12 21.86 -5.79 -5.28
N THR A 13 22.91 -5.49 -6.05
CA THR A 13 24.18 -6.23 -6.03
C THR A 13 25.15 -5.72 -4.97
N ASN A 14 25.29 -4.40 -4.84
CA ASN A 14 26.29 -3.78 -3.96
C ASN A 14 25.74 -3.49 -2.55
N HIS A 15 24.43 -3.32 -2.41
CA HIS A 15 23.78 -2.98 -1.13
C HIS A 15 22.58 -3.88 -0.78
N PRO A 16 22.70 -5.22 -0.85
CA PRO A 16 21.56 -6.14 -0.69
C PRO A 16 20.88 -6.04 0.68
N ARG A 17 21.63 -5.77 1.75
CA ARG A 17 21.05 -5.59 3.10
C ARG A 17 20.15 -4.36 3.17
N VAL A 18 20.55 -3.27 2.54
CA VAL A 18 19.76 -2.03 2.49
C VAL A 18 18.47 -2.28 1.69
N MET A 19 18.57 -2.97 0.55
CA MET A 19 17.39 -3.34 -0.23
C MET A 19 16.43 -4.26 0.55
N LEU A 20 16.94 -5.23 1.30
CA LEU A 20 16.13 -6.08 2.16
C LEU A 20 15.39 -5.27 3.21
N ILE A 21 16.09 -4.37 3.92
CA ILE A 21 15.47 -3.49 4.93
C ILE A 21 14.38 -2.63 4.28
N LEU A 22 14.65 -2.01 3.14
CA LEU A 22 13.68 -1.18 2.43
C LEU A 22 12.45 -1.99 1.97
N ASN A 23 12.65 -3.21 1.46
CA ASN A 23 11.55 -4.09 1.07
C ASN A 23 10.68 -4.50 2.27
N VAL A 24 11.30 -4.81 3.41
CA VAL A 24 10.57 -5.10 4.66
C VAL A 24 9.80 -3.88 5.13
N LEU A 25 10.42 -2.70 5.16
CA LEU A 25 9.75 -1.45 5.54
C LEU A 25 8.58 -1.11 4.60
N MET A 26 8.76 -1.29 3.29
CA MET A 26 7.71 -1.08 2.29
C MET A 26 6.53 -2.05 2.51
N PHE A 27 6.83 -3.34 2.73
CA PHE A 27 5.81 -4.33 3.03
C PHE A 27 5.02 -3.97 4.29
N MET A 28 5.71 -3.54 5.35
CA MET A 28 5.09 -3.10 6.61
C MET A 28 4.23 -1.85 6.42
N ALA A 29 4.68 -0.90 5.60
CA ALA A 29 3.91 0.29 5.26
C ALA A 29 2.60 -0.07 4.53
N HIS A 30 2.68 -0.91 3.48
CA HIS A 30 1.52 -1.41 2.75
C HIS A 30 0.55 -2.19 3.65
N MET A 31 1.06 -3.01 4.57
CA MET A 31 0.24 -3.71 5.56
C MET A 31 -0.48 -2.72 6.49
N GLY A 32 0.21 -1.70 6.99
CA GLY A 32 -0.37 -0.65 7.83
C GLY A 32 -1.47 0.12 7.11
N GLU A 33 -1.24 0.50 5.86
CA GLU A 33 -2.22 1.17 5.00
C GLU A 33 -3.45 0.30 4.75
N ALA A 34 -3.27 -0.99 4.45
CA ALA A 34 -4.36 -1.93 4.23
C ALA A 34 -5.22 -2.12 5.49
N LEU A 35 -4.60 -2.28 6.65
CA LEU A 35 -5.31 -2.39 7.93
C LEU A 35 -6.08 -1.11 8.26
N TYR A 36 -5.50 0.06 7.95
CA TYR A 36 -6.20 1.33 8.08
C TYR A 36 -7.40 1.44 7.12
N ALA A 37 -7.23 1.07 5.85
CA ALA A 37 -8.31 1.02 4.86
C ALA A 37 -9.46 0.11 5.30
N LYS A 38 -9.14 -1.08 5.84
CA LYS A 38 -10.14 -2.00 6.41
C LYS A 38 -10.94 -1.34 7.52
N ARG A 39 -10.27 -0.72 8.50
CA ARG A 39 -10.94 0.00 9.61
C ARG A 39 -11.77 1.18 9.11
N LEU A 40 -11.28 1.91 8.11
CA LEU A 40 -11.98 3.04 7.53
C LEU A 40 -13.25 2.61 6.80
N ALA A 41 -13.18 1.53 6.02
CA ALA A 41 -14.31 0.93 5.32
C ALA A 41 -15.36 0.38 6.30
N GLN A 42 -14.94 -0.27 7.38
CA GLN A 42 -15.83 -0.71 8.47
C GLN A 42 -16.59 0.45 9.11
N ARG A 43 -15.90 1.56 9.40
CA ARG A 43 -16.52 2.78 9.96
C ARG A 43 -17.38 3.55 8.97
N SER A 44 -17.43 3.13 7.71
CA SER A 44 -18.26 3.73 6.66
C SER A 44 -19.42 2.82 6.28
N ASP A 45 -19.74 1.83 7.13
CA ASP A 45 -20.83 0.86 6.97
C ASP A 45 -20.86 0.14 5.59
N LEU A 46 -19.67 -0.06 5.01
CA LEU A 46 -19.53 -0.79 3.76
C LEU A 46 -19.74 -2.29 3.99
N SER A 47 -20.26 -2.99 2.97
CA SER A 47 -20.47 -4.43 3.05
C SER A 47 -19.15 -5.20 3.30
N PRO A 48 -19.19 -6.38 3.96
CA PRO A 48 -17.98 -7.17 4.24
C PRO A 48 -17.15 -7.48 2.99
N THR A 49 -17.80 -7.77 1.86
CA THR A 49 -17.15 -7.99 0.57
C THR A 49 -16.42 -6.74 0.08
N CYS A 50 -17.03 -5.56 0.23
CA CYS A 50 -16.42 -4.29 -0.14
C CYS A 50 -15.20 -3.98 0.74
N ILE A 51 -15.30 -4.22 2.06
CA ILE A 51 -14.19 -4.07 3.01
C ILE A 51 -13.01 -4.97 2.61
N GLY A 52 -13.28 -6.24 2.27
CA GLY A 52 -12.25 -7.18 1.82
C GLY A 52 -11.56 -6.72 0.53
N LYS A 53 -12.32 -6.20 -0.43
CA LYS A 53 -11.77 -5.61 -1.66
C LYS A 53 -10.85 -4.43 -1.34
N TRP A 54 -11.30 -3.46 -0.52
CA TRP A 54 -10.50 -2.30 -0.09
C TRP A 54 -9.20 -2.70 0.60
N TYR A 55 -9.25 -3.67 1.52
CA TYR A 55 -8.05 -4.20 2.15
C TYR A 55 -7.05 -4.76 1.11
N ALA A 56 -7.52 -5.63 0.21
CA ALA A 56 -6.66 -6.27 -0.79
C ALA A 56 -6.04 -5.27 -1.78
N GLN A 57 -6.85 -4.35 -2.33
CA GLN A 57 -6.31 -3.35 -3.26
C GLN A 57 -5.36 -2.36 -2.59
N THR A 58 -5.61 -1.96 -1.33
CA THR A 58 -4.70 -1.07 -0.61
C THR A 58 -3.42 -1.79 -0.20
N PHE A 59 -3.48 -3.08 0.12
CA PHE A 59 -2.26 -3.86 0.36
C PHE A 59 -1.36 -3.93 -0.89
N LEU A 60 -1.94 -4.11 -2.07
CA LEU A 60 -1.18 -4.22 -3.33
C LEU A 60 -0.71 -2.87 -3.87
N LEU A 61 -1.58 -1.86 -3.84
CA LEU A 61 -1.33 -0.56 -4.48
C LEU A 61 -0.87 0.52 -3.50
N GLY A 62 -1.04 0.31 -2.20
CA GLY A 62 -0.68 1.26 -1.15
C GLY A 62 -1.54 2.53 -1.13
N TYR A 63 -0.90 3.64 -0.76
CA TYR A 63 -1.53 4.95 -0.59
C TYR A 63 -2.46 5.43 -1.72
N PRO A 64 -2.15 5.27 -3.03
CA PRO A 64 -3.07 5.65 -4.11
C PRO A 64 -4.47 5.05 -3.98
N SER A 65 -4.56 3.76 -3.58
CA SER A 65 -5.84 3.11 -3.33
C SER A 65 -6.50 3.66 -2.06
N LEU A 66 -5.74 3.80 -0.96
CA LEU A 66 -6.27 4.34 0.29
C LEU A 66 -6.86 5.76 0.10
N ARG A 67 -6.22 6.60 -0.71
CA ARG A 67 -6.67 7.95 -1.04
C ARG A 67 -8.07 7.96 -1.66
N LEU A 68 -8.41 6.97 -2.49
CA LEU A 68 -9.75 6.85 -3.08
C LEU A 68 -10.81 6.60 -2.00
N LEU A 69 -10.53 5.71 -1.04
CA LEU A 69 -11.44 5.43 0.07
C LEU A 69 -11.60 6.63 1.02
N LEU A 70 -10.51 7.35 1.29
CA LEU A 70 -10.56 8.61 2.06
C LEU A 70 -11.45 9.65 1.38
N ASN A 71 -11.32 9.81 0.06
CA ASN A 71 -12.14 10.73 -0.73
C ASN A 71 -13.61 10.30 -0.75
N TYR A 72 -13.90 8.99 -0.83
CA TYR A 72 -15.25 8.47 -0.71
C TYR A 72 -15.88 8.87 0.63
N LYS A 73 -15.20 8.57 1.75
CA LYS A 73 -15.71 8.92 3.09
C LYS A 73 -15.97 10.42 3.24
N LYS A 74 -15.06 11.26 2.74
CA LYS A 74 -15.19 12.73 2.80
C LYS A 74 -16.44 13.24 2.06
N ARG A 75 -16.86 12.56 0.98
CA ARG A 75 -18.07 12.94 0.21
C ARG A 75 -19.36 12.45 0.85
N SER A 76 -19.28 11.41 1.68
CA SER A 76 -20.43 10.83 2.38
C SER A 76 -20.70 11.45 3.76
N THR A 77 -19.87 12.41 4.18
CA THR A 77 -20.04 13.22 5.40
C THR A 77 -20.52 14.61 5.00
#